data_AF-A0A3Q2V2J5-F1
#
_entry.id   AF-A0A3Q2V2J5-F1
#
_cell.length_a   1.000
_cell.length_b   1.000
_cell.length_c   1.000
_cell.angle_alpha   90.00
_cell.angle_beta   90.00
_cell.angle_gamma   90.00
#
_symmetry.space_group_name_H-M   'P 1'
#
loop_
_entity.id
_entity.type
_entity.pdbx_description
1 polymer ?
#
loop_
_entity_poly.entity_id
_entity_poly.type
_entity_poly.pdbx_seq_one_letter_code
_entity_poly.pdbx_strand_id
1 'polypeptide(L)'
;MHKSYQPLKPVTNRYLQQRWDQINYENHRRKVNSALPAVDTKGNRTPAHIQLKLKKLQLQDERLSVVDRDNHLLASKLADIFSSKGLVDHRNQYHLRSLNVNKRKHELLLVTHQNQAIYQRITSRQSEYRRQLWLDDWERTERRLDNISRYPRRPGDKQVS
;
A
#
# COMPACT_ATOMS: atom_id res chain seq x y z
N MET A 1 48.91 -85.07 -6.96
CA MET A 1 49.84 -84.95 -8.12
C MET A 1 50.07 -83.46 -8.40
N HIS A 2 51.24 -82.92 -8.09
CA HIS A 2 51.58 -81.55 -8.47
C HIS A 2 51.98 -81.51 -9.95
N LYS A 3 51.16 -80.87 -10.79
CA LYS A 3 51.48 -80.68 -12.21
C LYS A 3 52.55 -79.61 -12.32
N SER A 4 53.71 -79.95 -12.89
CA SER A 4 54.76 -78.99 -13.19
C SER A 4 54.36 -78.10 -14.36
N TYR A 5 54.85 -76.86 -14.35
CA TYR A 5 54.59 -75.91 -15.44
C TYR A 5 55.21 -76.41 -16.76
N GLN A 6 54.37 -76.52 -17.79
CA GLN A 6 54.76 -76.96 -19.13
C GLN A 6 54.57 -75.80 -20.13
N PRO A 7 55.66 -75.23 -20.66
CA PRO A 7 55.57 -74.14 -21.63
C PRO A 7 55.11 -74.67 -22.99
N LEU A 8 54.29 -73.89 -23.70
CA LEU A 8 53.76 -74.26 -25.02
C LEU A 8 54.82 -74.18 -26.14
N LYS A 9 55.88 -73.41 -25.92
CA LYS A 9 57.01 -73.23 -26.85
C LYS A 9 58.31 -73.69 -26.16
N PRO A 10 59.33 -74.14 -26.91
CA PRO A 10 60.63 -74.42 -26.31
C PRO A 10 61.21 -73.14 -25.70
N VAL A 11 61.65 -73.23 -24.45
CA VAL A 11 62.20 -72.09 -23.69
C VAL A 11 63.50 -72.50 -23.00
N THR A 12 64.42 -71.53 -22.91
CA THR A 12 65.73 -71.73 -22.28
C THR A 12 65.62 -71.81 -20.75
N ASN A 13 64.71 -71.06 -20.12
CA ASN A 13 64.46 -71.08 -18.68
C ASN A 13 62.95 -71.20 -18.36
N ARG A 14 62.56 -72.34 -17.78
CA ARG A 14 61.15 -72.64 -17.46
C ARG A 14 60.58 -71.79 -16.33
N TYR A 15 61.40 -71.41 -15.35
CA TYR A 15 60.94 -70.62 -14.20
C TYR A 15 60.58 -69.18 -14.62
N LEU A 16 61.44 -68.56 -15.43
CA LEU A 16 61.18 -67.23 -15.97
C LEU A 16 59.96 -67.23 -16.88
N GLN A 17 59.81 -68.25 -17.72
CA GLN A 17 58.63 -68.39 -18.58
C GLN A 17 57.34 -68.52 -17.77
N GLN A 18 57.33 -69.33 -16.70
CA GLN A 18 56.17 -69.46 -15.81
C GLN A 18 55.76 -68.12 -15.20
N ARG A 19 56.74 -67.33 -14.74
CA ARG A 19 56.50 -66.00 -14.16
C ARG A 19 55.90 -65.04 -15.19
N TRP A 20 56.42 -65.02 -16.41
CA TRP A 20 55.89 -64.18 -17.48
C TRP A 20 54.49 -64.59 -17.92
N ASP A 21 54.24 -65.88 -18.08
CA ASP A 21 52.91 -66.39 -18.44
C ASP A 21 51.88 -66.05 -17.36
N GLN A 22 52.25 -66.17 -16.08
CA GLN A 22 51.40 -65.78 -14.97
C GLN A 22 51.07 -64.28 -15.01
N ILE A 23 52.07 -63.42 -15.22
CA ILE A 23 51.88 -61.97 -15.32
C ILE A 23 51.00 -61.61 -16.54
N ASN A 24 51.24 -62.25 -17.68
CA ASN A 24 50.46 -62.03 -18.90
C ASN A 24 49.01 -62.48 -18.72
N TYR A 25 48.80 -63.63 -18.08
CA TYR A 25 47.49 -64.13 -17.73
C TYR A 25 46.76 -63.15 -16.80
N GLU A 26 47.42 -62.70 -15.73
CA GLU A 26 46.85 -61.70 -14.81
C GLU A 26 46.52 -60.39 -15.52
N ASN A 27 47.40 -59.89 -16.38
CA ASN A 27 47.17 -58.68 -17.16
C ASN A 27 46.00 -58.84 -18.13
N HIS A 28 45.89 -59.98 -18.81
CA HIS A 28 44.75 -60.30 -19.67
C HIS A 28 43.45 -60.34 -18.87
N ARG A 29 43.45 -61.05 -17.72
CA ARG A 29 42.29 -61.13 -16.83
C ARG A 29 41.87 -59.75 -16.30
N ARG A 30 42.83 -58.88 -15.95
CA ARG A 30 42.55 -57.48 -15.58
C ARG A 30 41.84 -56.75 -16.72
N LYS A 31 42.37 -56.83 -17.95
CA LYS A 31 41.77 -56.19 -19.14
C LYS A 31 40.36 -56.70 -19.45
N VAL A 32 40.14 -58.01 -19.33
CA VAL A 32 38.82 -58.63 -19.54
C VAL A 32 37.85 -58.15 -18.46
N ASN A 33 38.26 -58.13 -17.19
CA ASN A 33 37.41 -57.70 -16.08
C ASN A 33 37.10 -56.18 -16.14
N SER A 34 38.04 -55.37 -16.64
CA SER A 34 37.86 -53.91 -16.78
C SER A 34 37.23 -53.51 -18.12
N ALA A 35 36.90 -54.46 -18.99
CA ALA A 35 36.32 -54.15 -20.30
C ALA A 35 34.91 -53.56 -20.11
N LEU A 36 34.69 -52.37 -20.66
CA LEU A 36 33.39 -51.72 -20.68
C LEU A 36 32.54 -52.31 -21.83
N PRO A 37 31.20 -52.35 -21.70
CA PRO A 37 30.33 -52.76 -22.79
C PRO A 37 30.47 -51.80 -23.98
N ALA A 38 30.39 -52.33 -25.20
CA ALA A 38 30.49 -51.53 -26.43
C ALA A 38 29.32 -50.56 -26.63
N VAL A 39 28.17 -50.86 -26.02
CA VAL A 39 26.98 -50.03 -26.05
C VAL A 39 26.54 -49.79 -24.62
N ASP A 40 26.42 -48.53 -24.22
CA ASP A 40 25.82 -48.17 -22.94
C ASP A 40 24.30 -48.33 -23.05
N THR A 41 23.74 -49.25 -22.27
CA THR A 41 22.29 -49.49 -22.17
C THR A 41 21.69 -48.84 -20.93
N LYS A 42 22.46 -48.06 -20.16
CA LYS A 42 21.96 -47.37 -18.98
C LYS A 42 20.98 -46.28 -19.40
N GLY A 43 19.82 -46.26 -18.76
CA GLY A 43 18.84 -45.20 -18.95
C GLY A 43 19.39 -43.84 -18.53
N ASN A 44 19.02 -42.79 -19.27
CA ASN A 44 19.36 -41.42 -18.92
C ASN A 44 18.83 -41.08 -17.53
N ARG A 45 19.62 -40.35 -16.73
CA ARG A 45 19.18 -39.86 -15.43
C ARG A 45 18.03 -38.87 -15.64
N THR A 46 16.91 -39.11 -14.96
CA THR A 46 15.76 -38.20 -15.01
C THR A 46 16.18 -36.82 -14.51
N PRO A 47 15.98 -35.75 -15.30
CA PRO A 47 16.26 -34.38 -14.86
C PRO A 47 15.48 -34.02 -13.59
N ALA A 48 16.14 -33.30 -12.68
CA ALA A 48 15.56 -32.94 -11.37
C ALA A 48 14.22 -32.17 -11.49
N HIS A 49 14.05 -31.33 -12.51
CA HIS A 49 12.81 -30.56 -12.72
C HIS A 49 11.60 -31.43 -13.10
N ILE A 50 11.82 -32.65 -13.60
CA ILE A 50 10.75 -33.62 -13.89
C ILE A 50 10.33 -34.30 -12.58
N GLN A 51 11.30 -34.64 -11.73
CA GLN A 51 11.05 -35.21 -10.41
C GLN A 51 10.37 -34.20 -9.47
N LEU A 52 10.79 -32.93 -9.56
CA LEU A 52 10.32 -31.85 -8.70
C LEU A 52 9.90 -30.63 -9.54
N LYS A 53 8.58 -30.41 -9.62
CA LYS A 53 7.99 -29.24 -10.29
C LYS A 53 8.06 -28.01 -9.40
N LEU A 54 9.25 -27.46 -9.22
CA LEU A 54 9.52 -26.32 -8.33
C LEU A 54 8.57 -25.13 -8.56
N LYS A 55 8.32 -24.74 -9.82
CA LYS A 55 7.39 -23.64 -10.14
C LYS A 55 5.95 -23.92 -9.68
N LYS A 56 5.51 -25.18 -9.73
CA LYS A 56 4.17 -25.56 -9.26
C LYS A 56 4.08 -25.39 -7.74
N LEU A 57 5.13 -25.81 -7.02
CA LEU A 57 5.19 -25.66 -5.56
C LEU A 57 5.21 -24.18 -5.16
N GLN A 58 6.01 -23.35 -5.83
CA GLN A 58 6.05 -21.92 -5.60
C GLN A 58 4.66 -21.26 -5.79
N LEU A 59 3.99 -21.52 -6.92
CA LEU A 59 2.67 -20.96 -7.17
C LEU A 59 1.61 -21.40 -6.14
N GLN A 60 1.74 -22.64 -5.64
CA GLN A 60 0.86 -23.14 -4.59
C GLN A 60 1.12 -22.41 -3.27
N ASP A 61 2.37 -22.17 -2.91
CA ASP A 61 2.76 -21.44 -1.71
C ASP A 61 2.31 -19.97 -1.76
N GLU A 62 2.53 -19.28 -2.87
CA GLU A 62 2.04 -17.91 -3.10
C GLU A 62 0.52 -17.83 -2.96
N ARG A 63 -0.21 -18.80 -3.53
CA ARG A 63 -1.67 -18.86 -3.41
C ARG A 63 -2.11 -19.08 -1.96
N LEU A 64 -1.46 -19.98 -1.23
CA LEU A 64 -1.78 -20.22 0.18
C LEU A 64 -1.50 -18.99 1.05
N SER A 65 -0.38 -18.29 0.80
CA SER A 65 -0.06 -17.04 1.48
C SER A 65 -1.12 -15.95 1.29
N VAL A 66 -1.66 -15.82 0.08
CA VAL A 66 -2.78 -14.90 -0.20
C VAL A 66 -4.04 -15.31 0.57
N VAL A 67 -4.39 -16.60 0.55
CA VAL A 67 -5.54 -17.14 1.27
C VAL A 67 -5.40 -16.91 2.77
N ASP A 68 -4.24 -17.16 3.35
CA ASP A 68 -4.00 -17.00 4.79
C ASP A 68 -4.07 -15.54 5.22
N ARG A 69 -3.54 -14.62 4.40
CA ARG A 69 -3.66 -13.17 4.63
C ARG A 69 -5.11 -12.72 4.58
N ASP A 70 -5.87 -13.19 3.60
CA ASP A 70 -7.29 -12.84 3.46
C ASP A 70 -8.14 -13.45 4.59
N ASN A 71 -7.83 -14.67 5.01
CA ASN A 71 -8.46 -15.32 6.16
C ASN A 71 -8.19 -14.55 7.46
N HIS A 72 -6.95 -14.09 7.68
CA HIS A 72 -6.62 -13.25 8.84
C HIS A 72 -7.39 -11.93 8.82
N LEU A 73 -7.45 -11.26 7.67
CA LEU A 73 -8.21 -10.02 7.53
C LEU A 73 -9.70 -10.23 7.78
N LEU A 74 -10.26 -11.31 7.25
CA LEU A 74 -11.66 -11.66 7.46
C LEU A 74 -11.94 -11.97 8.93
N ALA A 75 -11.09 -12.78 9.57
CA ALA A 75 -11.21 -13.10 10.99
C ALA A 75 -11.13 -11.85 11.88
N SER A 76 -10.21 -10.93 11.58
CA SER A 76 -10.14 -9.63 12.28
C SER A 76 -11.44 -8.84 12.14
N LYS A 77 -11.97 -8.72 10.92
CA LYS A 77 -13.25 -8.02 10.68
C LYS A 77 -14.42 -8.68 11.41
N LEU A 78 -14.46 -10.02 11.43
CA LEU A 78 -15.49 -10.75 12.17
C LEU A 78 -15.36 -10.54 13.69
N ALA A 79 -14.13 -10.52 14.21
CA ALA A 79 -13.88 -10.21 15.62
C ALA A 79 -14.30 -8.77 15.97
N ASP A 80 -14.03 -7.81 15.09
CA ASP A 80 -14.47 -6.41 15.25
C ASP A 80 -15.99 -6.31 15.26
N ILE A 81 -16.67 -6.98 14.32
CA ILE A 81 -18.14 -7.05 14.26
C ILE A 81 -18.70 -7.68 15.54
N PHE A 82 -18.14 -8.81 15.96
CA PHE A 82 -18.57 -9.54 17.15
C PHE A 82 -18.39 -8.72 18.43
N SER A 83 -17.29 -7.95 18.51
CA SER A 83 -17.00 -7.08 19.65
C SER A 83 -17.79 -5.76 19.59
N SER A 84 -18.33 -5.39 18.43
CA SER A 84 -19.14 -4.19 18.26
C SER A 84 -20.51 -4.35 18.93
N LYS A 85 -21.08 -3.25 19.43
CA LYS A 85 -22.41 -3.24 20.07
C LYS A 85 -23.59 -3.36 19.07
N GLY A 86 -23.32 -3.74 17.82
CA GLY A 86 -24.36 -3.86 16.77
C GLY A 86 -24.94 -2.52 16.29
N LEU A 87 -24.23 -1.41 16.50
CA LEU A 87 -24.65 -0.09 16.01
C LEU A 87 -24.40 -0.02 14.49
N VAL A 88 -25.44 -0.30 13.72
CA VAL A 88 -25.43 -0.09 12.27
C VAL A 88 -25.70 1.39 12.00
N ASP A 89 -24.73 2.09 11.42
CA ASP A 89 -24.99 3.42 10.89
C ASP A 89 -25.90 3.30 9.65
N HIS A 90 -26.90 4.18 9.56
CA HIS A 90 -27.77 4.31 8.39
C HIS A 90 -27.36 5.52 7.52
N ARG A 91 -26.20 6.12 7.80
CA ARG A 91 -25.72 7.37 7.21
C ARG A 91 -24.52 7.08 6.32
N ASN A 92 -24.80 6.53 5.15
CA ASN A 92 -23.79 6.44 4.10
C ASN A 92 -23.34 7.83 3.66
N GLN A 93 -22.07 8.16 3.90
CA GLN A 93 -21.44 9.41 3.49
C GLN A 93 -21.07 9.33 2.00
N TYR A 94 -22.06 9.53 1.14
CA TYR A 94 -21.82 9.61 -0.30
C TYR A 94 -21.17 10.95 -0.65
N HIS A 95 -20.03 10.90 -1.35
CA HIS A 95 -19.50 12.07 -2.02
C HIS A 95 -20.40 12.42 -3.22
N LEU A 96 -21.10 13.55 -3.12
CA LEU A 96 -21.89 14.10 -4.23
C LEU A 96 -20.93 14.53 -5.36
N ARG A 97 -20.74 13.66 -6.35
CA ARG A 97 -20.01 13.99 -7.57
C ARG A 97 -20.92 14.80 -8.48
N SER A 98 -20.77 16.12 -8.47
CA SER A 98 -21.42 17.00 -9.44
C SER A 98 -20.42 17.42 -10.51
N LEU A 99 -20.79 17.29 -11.78
CA LEU A 99 -20.00 17.78 -12.92
C LEU A 99 -19.79 19.31 -12.86
N ASN A 100 -20.62 20.02 -12.09
CA ASN A 100 -20.60 21.48 -11.97
C ASN A 100 -19.77 22.01 -10.79
N VAL A 101 -19.03 21.16 -10.07
CA VAL A 101 -18.22 21.59 -8.90
C VAL A 101 -17.26 22.72 -9.26
N ASN A 102 -16.58 22.62 -10.41
CA ASN A 102 -15.62 23.64 -10.84
C ASN A 102 -16.31 24.97 -11.19
N LYS A 103 -17.45 24.91 -11.89
CA LYS A 103 -18.26 26.09 -12.23
C LYS A 103 -18.75 26.79 -10.96
N ARG A 104 -19.31 26.02 -10.01
CA ARG A 104 -19.81 26.53 -8.72
C ARG A 104 -18.69 27.15 -7.88
N LYS A 105 -17.49 26.56 -7.89
CA LYS A 105 -16.31 27.13 -7.20
C LYS A 105 -15.90 28.47 -7.81
N HIS A 106 -15.91 28.59 -9.14
CA HIS A 106 -15.59 29.83 -9.83
C HIS A 106 -16.63 30.93 -9.54
N GLU A 107 -17.92 30.60 -9.62
CA GLU A 107 -19.01 31.52 -9.26
C GLU A 107 -18.90 31.98 -7.79
N LEU A 108 -18.59 31.07 -6.87
CA LEU A 108 -18.40 31.41 -5.46
C LEU A 108 -17.25 32.41 -5.26
N LEU A 109 -16.12 32.21 -5.94
CA LEU A 109 -14.99 33.15 -5.89
C LEU A 109 -15.37 34.51 -6.46
N LEU A 110 -16.10 34.55 -7.56
CA LEU A 110 -16.55 35.77 -8.21
C LEU A 110 -17.49 36.57 -7.30
N VAL A 111 -18.49 35.91 -6.71
CA VAL A 111 -19.41 36.50 -5.73
C VAL A 111 -18.65 37.01 -4.51
N THR A 112 -17.67 36.23 -4.01
CA THR A 112 -16.87 36.62 -2.84
C THR A 112 -16.06 37.89 -3.13
N HIS A 113 -15.42 37.96 -4.29
CA HIS A 113 -14.66 39.14 -4.69
C HIS A 113 -15.55 40.38 -4.87
N GLN A 114 -16.72 40.22 -5.49
CA GLN A 114 -17.70 41.30 -5.63
C GLN A 114 -18.19 41.80 -4.27
N ASN A 115 -18.53 40.88 -3.35
CA ASN A 115 -18.95 41.22 -2.00
C ASN A 115 -17.85 41.97 -1.24
N GLN A 116 -16.59 41.55 -1.40
CA GLN A 116 -15.45 42.23 -0.78
C GLN A 116 -15.29 43.66 -1.32
N ALA A 117 -15.46 43.87 -2.63
CA ALA A 117 -15.41 45.20 -3.23
C ALA A 117 -16.57 46.10 -2.74
N ILE A 118 -17.78 45.55 -2.62
CA ILE A 118 -18.93 46.27 -2.06
C ILE A 118 -18.66 46.64 -0.60
N TYR A 119 -18.17 45.70 0.20
CA TYR A 119 -17.82 45.92 1.60
C TYR A 119 -16.81 47.06 1.73
N GLN A 120 -15.73 47.05 0.95
CA GLN A 120 -14.74 48.12 0.94
C GLN A 120 -15.34 49.49 0.58
N ARG A 121 -16.27 49.57 -0.38
CA ARG A 121 -16.96 50.81 -0.74
C ARG A 121 -17.84 51.33 0.41
N ILE A 122 -18.58 50.44 1.07
CA ILE A 122 -19.43 50.80 2.21
C ILE A 122 -18.57 51.30 3.37
N THR A 123 -17.49 50.58 3.69
CA THR A 123 -16.61 50.93 4.82
C THR A 123 -15.81 52.21 4.57
N SER A 124 -15.36 52.45 3.33
CA SER A 124 -14.61 53.66 2.98
C SER A 124 -15.48 54.91 2.85
N ARG A 125 -16.79 54.76 2.61
CA ARG A 125 -17.72 55.89 2.54
C ARG A 125 -17.90 56.48 3.93
N GLN A 126 -17.44 57.71 4.12
CA GLN A 126 -17.73 58.46 5.33
C GLN A 126 -19.22 58.83 5.39
N SER A 127 -19.78 58.85 6.61
CA SER A 127 -21.15 59.27 6.84
C SER A 127 -21.33 60.74 6.46
N GLU A 128 -22.26 61.03 5.55
CA GLU A 128 -22.64 62.42 5.21
C GLU A 128 -23.28 63.15 6.40
N TYR A 129 -23.89 62.38 7.30
CA TYR A 129 -24.45 62.89 8.54
C TYR A 129 -23.34 63.27 9.52
N ARG A 130 -23.00 64.56 9.59
CA ARG A 130 -22.15 65.10 10.65
C ARG A 130 -22.94 65.16 11.94
N ARG A 131 -22.95 64.03 12.67
CA ARG A 131 -23.72 63.83 13.91
C ARG A 131 -23.61 64.99 14.90
N GLN A 132 -22.41 65.56 15.04
CA GLN A 132 -22.21 66.71 15.92
C GLN A 132 -23.02 67.95 15.49
N LEU A 133 -23.07 68.29 14.20
CA LEU A 133 -23.88 69.41 13.73
C LEU A 133 -25.37 69.20 14.00
N TRP A 134 -25.85 67.96 13.86
CA TRP A 134 -27.25 67.63 14.12
C TRP A 134 -27.59 67.70 15.61
N LEU A 135 -26.67 67.29 16.48
CA LEU A 135 -26.81 67.45 17.93
C LEU A 135 -26.82 68.93 18.33
N ASP A 136 -25.92 69.74 17.76
CA ASP A 136 -25.85 71.18 18.04
C ASP A 136 -27.12 71.91 17.57
N ASP A 137 -27.63 71.56 16.38
CA ASP A 137 -28.83 72.18 15.82
C ASP A 137 -30.10 71.72 16.57
N TRP A 138 -30.14 70.46 17.00
CA TRP A 138 -31.17 69.96 17.90
C TRP A 138 -31.14 70.69 19.25
N GLU A 139 -29.96 70.89 19.83
CA GLU A 139 -29.81 71.63 21.08
C GLU A 139 -30.27 73.09 20.96
N ARG A 140 -29.93 73.77 19.84
CA ARG A 140 -30.43 75.12 19.55
C ARG A 140 -31.95 75.15 19.44
N THR A 141 -32.53 74.14 18.79
CA THR A 141 -33.98 73.99 18.63
C THR A 141 -34.65 73.75 19.96
N GLU A 142 -34.11 72.87 20.80
CA GLU A 142 -34.57 72.62 22.18
C GLU A 142 -34.56 73.90 23.01
N ARG A 143 -33.46 74.66 23.01
CA ARG A 143 -33.39 75.94 23.74
C ARG A 143 -34.43 76.94 23.25
N ARG A 144 -34.64 77.06 21.94
CA ARG A 144 -35.68 77.95 21.37
C ARG A 144 -37.07 77.54 21.83
N LEU A 145 -37.34 76.24 21.80
CA LEU A 145 -38.63 75.71 22.18
C LEU A 145 -38.90 75.84 23.69
N ASP A 146 -37.89 75.65 24.55
CA ASP A 146 -38.01 75.90 25.99
C ASP A 146 -38.30 77.38 26.28
N ASN A 147 -37.69 78.31 25.54
CA ASN A 147 -37.95 79.74 25.68
C ASN A 147 -39.37 80.15 25.22
N ILE A 148 -39.96 79.44 24.26
CA ILE A 148 -41.30 79.75 23.72
C ILE A 148 -42.39 78.94 24.45
N SER A 149 -42.02 77.88 25.15
CA SER A 149 -42.98 76.99 25.81
C SER A 149 -43.54 77.62 27.09
N ARG A 150 -44.87 77.60 27.19
CA ARG A 150 -45.62 78.06 28.38
C ARG A 150 -45.54 77.07 29.56
N TYR A 151 -45.17 75.81 29.31
CA TYR A 151 -45.11 74.73 30.29
C TYR A 151 -43.77 73.96 30.20
N PRO A 152 -43.26 73.40 31.30
CA PRO A 152 -42.00 72.64 31.29
C PRO A 152 -42.13 71.39 30.42
N ARG A 153 -41.22 71.20 29.48
CA ARG A 153 -41.31 70.13 28.46
C ARG A 153 -40.66 68.82 28.86
N ARG A 154 -39.71 68.84 29.81
CA ARG A 154 -39.21 67.61 30.42
C ARG A 154 -40.10 67.25 31.61
N PRO A 155 -40.66 66.04 31.67
CA PRO A 155 -41.23 65.52 32.91
C PRO A 155 -40.14 65.57 33.98
N GLY A 156 -40.38 66.26 35.09
CA GLY A 156 -39.45 66.23 36.22
C GLY A 156 -39.24 64.80 36.67
N ASP A 157 -37.98 64.36 36.74
CA ASP A 157 -37.61 63.02 37.17
C ASP A 157 -38.31 62.72 38.51
N LYS A 158 -39.21 61.73 38.49
CA LYS A 158 -39.80 61.22 39.73
C LYS A 158 -38.68 60.57 40.51
N GLN A 159 -38.24 61.22 41.58
CA GLN A 159 -37.40 60.59 42.59
C GLN A 159 -38.17 59.39 43.13
N VAL A 160 -37.68 58.20 42.83
CA VAL A 160 -38.19 56.95 43.39
C VAL A 160 -37.61 56.85 44.81
N SER A 161 -38.47 57.01 45.81
CA SER A 161 -38.20 56.65 47.20
C SER A 161 -38.11 55.15 47.39
#